data_AF-A0A4U7F0X4-F1
#
_entry.id   AF-A0A4U7F0X4-F1
#
_cell.length_a   1.000
_cell.length_b   1.000
_cell.length_c   1.000
_cell.angle_alpha   90.00
_cell.angle_beta   90.00
_cell.angle_gamma   90.00
#
_symmetry.space_group_name_H-M   'P 1'
#
loop_
_entity.id
_entity.type
_entity.pdbx_description
1 polymer ?
#
loop_
_entity_poly.entity_id
_entity_poly.type
_entity_poly.pdbx_seq_one_letter_code
_entity_poly.pdbx_strand_id
1 'polypeptide(L)'
;MTASHTIGRLRRPEYTGENRCVPCTIVNLGIAATLAAVIAVAVGPSLGPALAAVVLVGSLVAIWLRGYLVPGTPELTKRYLPSWALALFGKDSDRHAESAAVPDGFDPEAYLLSAGVLAETADGNDFAFAPEFADAWRDALDREGAVAAARADADLAALSTLTGLDEATLSLDWHGASGVAFADGSVIGRWESRPAFRADVAADRVLAASRDDWAALPLGARSAALGALRLFVDECPACAGDVALEERVVESCCTSRDVVAARCRGCDARLFEMDLPESIAVERD
;
A
#
# COMPACT_ATOMS: atom_id res chain seq x y z
N MET A 1 -30.60 5.13 25.13
CA MET A 1 -29.80 4.55 24.04
C MET A 1 -29.88 5.51 22.85
N THR A 2 -28.82 6.27 22.60
CA THR A 2 -28.83 7.41 21.66
C THR A 2 -28.71 6.95 20.21
N ALA A 3 -29.34 7.67 19.28
CA ALA A 3 -29.35 7.35 17.84
C ALA A 3 -27.96 7.09 17.25
N SER A 4 -26.90 7.72 17.79
CA SER A 4 -25.50 7.44 17.41
C SER A 4 -25.07 5.99 17.61
N HIS A 5 -25.54 5.31 18.65
CA HIS A 5 -25.15 3.93 18.92
C HIS A 5 -25.85 2.93 17.99
N THR A 6 -27.04 3.28 17.49
CA THR A 6 -27.79 2.48 16.50
C THR A 6 -27.26 2.71 15.08
N ILE A 7 -26.94 3.96 14.73
CA ILE A 7 -26.31 4.33 13.45
C ILE A 7 -24.91 3.70 13.34
N GLY A 8 -24.13 3.71 14.44
CA GLY A 8 -22.82 3.06 14.48
C GLY A 8 -22.87 1.56 14.19
N ARG A 9 -23.96 0.86 14.54
CA ARG A 9 -24.14 -0.58 14.27
C ARG A 9 -24.52 -0.89 12.82
N LEU A 10 -25.15 0.07 12.13
CA LEU A 10 -25.57 -0.07 10.74
C LEU A 10 -24.48 0.37 9.75
N ARG A 11 -23.54 1.21 10.22
CA ARG A 11 -22.41 1.68 9.43
C ARG A 11 -21.39 0.57 9.27
N ARG A 12 -20.89 0.40 8.04
CA ARG A 12 -19.77 -0.51 7.77
C ARG A 12 -18.52 0.31 7.45
N PRO A 13 -17.67 0.61 8.45
CA PRO A 13 -16.47 1.42 8.25
C PRO A 13 -15.47 0.76 7.29
N GLU A 14 -15.55 -0.56 7.12
CA GLU A 14 -14.74 -1.33 6.17
C GLU A 14 -15.01 -0.91 4.70
N TYR A 15 -16.19 -0.33 4.44
CA TYR A 15 -16.67 0.02 3.09
C TYR A 15 -17.01 1.51 2.91
N THR A 16 -16.70 2.35 3.91
CA THR A 16 -17.04 3.78 3.90
C THR A 16 -15.83 4.64 4.31
N GLY A 17 -15.91 5.97 4.15
CA GLY A 17 -14.78 6.87 4.43
C GLY A 17 -13.63 6.69 3.44
N GLU A 18 -12.40 6.57 3.96
CA GLU A 18 -11.17 6.39 3.18
C GLU A 18 -11.15 5.07 2.38
N ASN A 19 -11.85 4.05 2.87
CA ASN A 19 -11.94 2.76 2.20
C ASN A 19 -12.90 2.76 1.00
N ARG A 20 -13.68 3.83 0.80
CA ARG A 20 -14.68 3.94 -0.27
C ARG A 20 -14.02 3.89 -1.65
N CYS A 21 -14.66 3.20 -2.58
CA CYS A 21 -14.31 3.25 -4.00
C CYS A 21 -15.21 4.27 -4.72
N VAL A 22 -14.62 5.29 -5.35
CA VAL A 22 -15.36 6.33 -6.09
C VAL A 22 -16.10 5.72 -7.29
N PRO A 23 -15.46 4.90 -8.14
CA PRO A 23 -16.16 4.15 -9.19
C PRO A 23 -17.30 3.26 -8.67
N CYS A 24 -17.08 2.46 -7.61
CA CYS A 24 -18.14 1.64 -7.01
C CYS A 24 -19.28 2.56 -6.46
N THR A 25 -18.99 3.79 -5.99
CA THR A 25 -20.02 4.78 -5.59
C THR A 25 -20.84 5.28 -6.78
N ILE A 26 -20.20 5.63 -7.91
CA ILE A 26 -20.88 6.10 -9.13
C ILE A 26 -21.87 5.05 -9.64
N VAL A 27 -21.46 3.78 -9.71
CA VAL A 27 -22.33 2.68 -10.13
C VAL A 27 -23.53 2.53 -9.21
N ASN A 28 -23.32 2.53 -7.88
CA ASN A 28 -24.42 2.44 -6.93
C ASN A 28 -25.42 3.61 -7.06
N LEU A 29 -24.93 4.83 -7.30
CA LEU A 29 -25.78 5.99 -7.56
C LEU A 29 -26.57 5.84 -8.87
N GLY A 30 -25.94 5.32 -9.93
CA GLY A 30 -26.60 5.03 -11.21
C GLY A 30 -27.72 3.99 -11.08
N ILE A 31 -27.49 2.92 -10.32
CA ILE A 31 -28.52 1.92 -10.01
C ILE A 31 -29.66 2.55 -9.21
N ALA A 32 -29.35 3.34 -8.19
CA ALA A 32 -30.36 4.03 -7.38
C ALA A 32 -31.25 4.96 -8.22
N ALA A 33 -30.63 5.75 -9.11
CA ALA A 33 -31.35 6.63 -10.03
C ALA A 33 -32.23 5.85 -11.02
N THR A 34 -31.70 4.76 -11.57
CA THR A 34 -32.44 3.88 -12.50
C THR A 34 -33.64 3.24 -11.83
N LEU A 35 -33.48 2.69 -10.61
CA LEU A 35 -34.57 2.12 -9.82
C LEU A 35 -35.66 3.17 -9.52
N ALA A 36 -35.25 4.37 -9.10
CA ALA A 36 -36.19 5.46 -8.83
C ALA A 36 -36.96 5.86 -10.11
N ALA A 37 -36.28 5.98 -11.26
CA ALA A 37 -36.90 6.30 -12.53
C ALA A 37 -37.90 5.22 -12.99
N VAL A 38 -37.53 3.94 -12.87
CA VAL A 38 -38.42 2.80 -13.19
C VAL A 38 -39.68 2.84 -12.32
N ILE A 39 -39.55 3.09 -11.02
CA ILE A 39 -40.70 3.19 -10.10
C ILE A 39 -41.59 4.39 -10.43
N ALA A 40 -40.99 5.55 -10.75
CA ALA A 40 -41.71 6.75 -11.13
C ALA A 40 -42.61 6.51 -12.35
N VAL A 41 -42.11 5.75 -13.34
CA VAL A 41 -42.85 5.43 -14.57
C VAL A 41 -43.87 4.31 -14.34
N ALA A 42 -43.47 3.21 -13.70
CA ALA A 42 -44.29 2.00 -13.59
C ALA A 42 -45.54 2.17 -12.70
N VAL A 43 -45.46 3.01 -11.67
CA VAL A 43 -46.59 3.24 -10.74
C VAL A 43 -47.56 4.31 -11.27
N GLY A 44 -47.14 5.10 -12.26
CA GLY A 44 -47.94 6.16 -12.86
C GLY A 44 -47.84 7.52 -12.15
N PRO A 45 -48.39 8.58 -12.76
CA PRO A 45 -48.05 9.97 -12.43
C PRO A 45 -48.51 10.43 -11.05
N SER A 46 -49.52 9.78 -10.46
CA SER A 46 -50.12 10.19 -9.19
C SER A 46 -49.29 9.77 -7.98
N LEU A 47 -48.74 8.55 -7.98
CA LEU A 47 -48.02 7.95 -6.83
C LEU A 47 -46.55 7.66 -7.14
N GLY A 48 -46.17 7.58 -8.42
CA GLY A 48 -44.82 7.27 -8.87
C GLY A 48 -43.75 8.21 -8.30
N PRO A 49 -43.89 9.54 -8.39
CA PRO A 49 -42.87 10.47 -7.90
C PRO A 49 -42.59 10.33 -6.39
N ALA A 50 -43.64 10.15 -5.58
CA ALA A 50 -43.50 10.00 -4.14
C ALA A 50 -42.77 8.70 -3.76
N LEU A 51 -43.14 7.57 -4.39
CA LEU A 51 -42.47 6.29 -4.15
C LEU A 51 -41.03 6.28 -4.67
N ALA A 52 -40.78 6.88 -5.83
CA ALA A 52 -39.45 7.04 -6.39
C ALA A 52 -38.53 7.84 -5.45
N ALA A 53 -39.05 8.92 -4.84
CA ALA A 53 -38.31 9.70 -3.86
C ALA A 53 -37.98 8.88 -2.60
N VAL A 54 -38.93 8.09 -2.09
CA VAL A 54 -38.69 7.19 -0.94
C VAL A 54 -37.59 6.16 -1.27
N VAL A 55 -37.66 5.53 -2.45
CA VAL A 55 -36.65 4.56 -2.88
C VAL A 55 -35.29 5.21 -3.06
N LEU A 56 -35.22 6.39 -3.66
CA LEU A 56 -33.98 7.12 -3.85
C LEU A 56 -33.34 7.50 -2.52
N VAL A 57 -34.12 8.08 -1.58
CA VAL A 57 -33.63 8.45 -0.25
C VAL A 57 -33.17 7.21 0.52
N GLY A 58 -33.95 6.13 0.50
CA GLY A 58 -33.56 4.86 1.12
C GLY A 58 -32.26 4.29 0.54
N SER A 59 -32.10 4.39 -0.78
CA SER A 59 -30.89 3.97 -1.51
C SER A 59 -29.67 4.80 -1.12
N LEU A 60 -29.81 6.13 -1.06
CA LEU A 60 -28.74 7.03 -0.64
C LEU A 60 -28.32 6.77 0.81
N VAL A 61 -29.29 6.54 1.70
CA VAL A 61 -29.01 6.17 3.10
C VAL A 61 -28.26 4.83 3.19
N ALA A 62 -28.66 3.83 2.40
CA ALA A 62 -27.96 2.55 2.34
C ALA A 62 -26.52 2.70 1.85
N ILE A 63 -26.29 3.47 0.77
CA ILE A 63 -24.96 3.76 0.22
C ILE A 63 -24.11 4.55 1.22
N TRP A 64 -24.69 5.50 1.95
CA TRP A 64 -23.98 6.30 2.95
C TRP A 64 -23.56 5.46 4.17
N LEU A 65 -24.42 4.56 4.64
CA LEU A 65 -24.14 3.69 5.79
C LEU A 65 -23.20 2.53 5.43
N ARG A 66 -23.40 1.89 4.28
CA ARG A 66 -22.76 0.59 3.97
C ARG A 66 -21.75 0.64 2.82
N GLY A 67 -21.73 1.72 2.03
CA GLY A 67 -20.86 1.82 0.85
C GLY A 67 -21.42 1.17 -0.43
N TYR A 68 -22.50 0.38 -0.33
CA TYR A 68 -23.16 -0.31 -1.45
C TYR A 68 -24.68 -0.29 -1.31
N LEU A 69 -25.38 -0.37 -2.45
CA LEU A 69 -26.84 -0.36 -2.52
C LEU A 69 -27.43 -1.78 -2.36
N VAL A 70 -26.86 -2.76 -3.06
CA VAL A 70 -27.37 -4.14 -3.10
C VAL A 70 -26.65 -4.98 -2.04
N PRO A 71 -27.37 -5.66 -1.12
CA PRO A 71 -26.73 -6.52 -0.12
C PRO A 71 -25.90 -7.65 -0.77
N GLY A 72 -24.68 -7.86 -0.29
CA GLY A 72 -23.80 -8.91 -0.79
C GLY A 72 -22.98 -8.54 -2.02
N THR A 73 -23.13 -7.32 -2.58
CA THR A 73 -22.30 -6.86 -3.70
C THR A 73 -20.79 -6.99 -3.45
N PRO A 74 -20.23 -6.62 -2.28
CA PRO A 74 -18.79 -6.78 -2.03
C PRO A 74 -18.33 -8.24 -2.19
N GLU A 75 -19.10 -9.20 -1.67
CA GLU A 75 -18.79 -10.62 -1.75
C GLU A 75 -18.89 -11.15 -3.18
N LEU A 76 -19.93 -10.72 -3.91
CA LEU A 76 -20.11 -11.08 -5.32
C LEU A 76 -19.00 -10.50 -6.20
N THR A 77 -18.59 -9.25 -5.96
CA THR A 77 -17.52 -8.62 -6.73
C THR A 77 -16.18 -9.28 -6.44
N LYS A 78 -15.87 -9.58 -5.18
CA LYS A 78 -14.63 -10.30 -4.82
C LYS A 78 -14.55 -11.67 -5.49
N ARG A 79 -15.68 -12.40 -5.56
CA ARG A 79 -15.71 -13.78 -6.04
C ARG A 79 -15.84 -13.95 -7.55
N TYR A 80 -16.50 -13.01 -8.23
CA TYR A 80 -16.90 -13.20 -9.63
C TYR A 80 -16.51 -12.06 -10.58
N LEU A 81 -16.01 -10.93 -10.08
CA LEU A 81 -15.65 -9.81 -10.96
C LEU A 81 -14.24 -10.06 -11.51
N PRO A 82 -14.07 -10.26 -12.84
CA PRO A 82 -12.75 -10.53 -13.41
C PRO A 82 -11.81 -9.32 -13.30
N SER A 83 -10.50 -9.58 -13.23
CA SER A 83 -9.45 -8.57 -13.03
C SER A 83 -9.46 -7.42 -14.05
N TRP A 84 -9.81 -7.69 -15.31
CA TRP A 84 -9.95 -6.65 -16.34
C TRP A 84 -11.10 -5.66 -16.06
N ALA A 85 -12.19 -6.14 -15.44
CA ALA A 85 -13.29 -5.28 -15.04
C ALA A 85 -12.92 -4.47 -13.80
N LEU A 86 -12.17 -5.07 -12.87
CA LEU A 86 -11.58 -4.40 -11.69
C LEU A 86 -10.60 -3.27 -12.05
N ALA A 87 -9.80 -3.46 -13.10
CA ALA A 87 -8.91 -2.42 -13.63
C ALA A 87 -9.69 -1.16 -14.08
N LEU A 88 -10.91 -1.34 -14.61
CA LEU A 88 -11.81 -0.22 -14.96
C LEU A 88 -12.29 0.58 -13.73
N PHE A 89 -12.22 -0.03 -12.53
CA PHE A 89 -12.55 0.62 -11.25
C PHE A 89 -11.30 1.23 -10.57
N GLY A 90 -10.12 1.18 -11.21
CA GLY A 90 -8.97 2.02 -10.90
C GLY A 90 -8.31 1.80 -9.52
N LYS A 91 -8.36 0.59 -8.96
CA LYS A 91 -7.68 0.28 -7.68
C LYS A 91 -6.59 -0.79 -7.76
N ASP A 92 -6.47 -1.51 -8.87
CA ASP A 92 -5.36 -2.44 -9.12
C ASP A 92 -4.24 -1.84 -9.95
N SER A 93 -4.55 -0.84 -10.78
CA SER A 93 -3.61 -0.21 -11.70
C SER A 93 -2.56 0.66 -11.03
N ASP A 94 -2.78 1.12 -9.79
CA ASP A 94 -1.90 2.11 -9.17
C ASP A 94 -0.64 1.50 -8.55
N ARG A 95 -0.63 0.20 -8.24
CA ARG A 95 0.56 -0.49 -7.71
C ARG A 95 1.60 -0.80 -8.80
N HIS A 96 1.18 -0.85 -10.07
CA HIS A 96 2.05 -1.16 -11.22
C HIS A 96 2.37 0.09 -12.06
N ALA A 97 1.94 1.28 -11.62
CA ALA A 97 2.25 2.54 -12.27
C ALA A 97 3.73 2.90 -12.10
N GLU A 98 4.52 2.48 -13.08
CA GLU A 98 5.77 3.09 -13.56
C GLU A 98 6.81 3.46 -12.49
N SER A 99 7.06 2.56 -11.53
CA SER A 99 8.36 2.57 -10.83
C SER A 99 9.49 2.49 -11.85
N ALA A 100 10.61 3.16 -11.60
CA ALA A 100 11.77 3.13 -12.49
C ALA A 100 12.07 1.69 -12.93
N ALA A 101 12.06 1.45 -14.24
CA ALA A 101 12.15 0.10 -14.78
C ALA A 101 13.39 -0.61 -14.22
N VAL A 102 13.17 -1.79 -13.62
CA VAL A 102 14.28 -2.67 -13.21
C VAL A 102 14.95 -3.15 -14.49
N PRO A 103 16.27 -2.98 -14.65
CA PRO A 103 16.97 -3.46 -15.84
C PRO A 103 16.79 -4.98 -16.02
N ASP A 104 16.59 -5.42 -17.26
CA ASP A 104 16.52 -6.86 -17.58
C ASP A 104 17.77 -7.58 -17.08
N GLY A 105 17.56 -8.66 -16.32
CA GLY A 105 18.64 -9.48 -15.77
C GLY A 105 19.31 -8.95 -14.50
N PHE A 106 18.82 -7.86 -13.90
CA PHE A 106 19.24 -7.47 -12.56
C PHE A 106 18.55 -8.35 -11.51
N ASP A 107 19.35 -9.03 -10.69
CA ASP A 107 18.90 -9.85 -9.57
C ASP A 107 19.24 -9.13 -8.25
N PRO A 108 18.24 -8.57 -7.54
CA PRO A 108 18.43 -7.86 -6.29
C PRO A 108 19.09 -8.71 -5.20
N GLU A 109 18.66 -9.96 -5.03
CA GLU A 109 19.14 -10.84 -3.96
C GLU A 109 20.61 -11.21 -4.20
N ALA A 110 20.93 -11.62 -5.44
CA ALA A 110 22.31 -11.90 -5.83
C ALA A 110 23.22 -10.67 -5.68
N TYR A 111 22.72 -9.47 -5.99
CA TYR A 111 23.45 -8.23 -5.75
C TYR A 111 23.74 -8.04 -4.26
N LEU A 112 22.71 -8.12 -3.40
CA LEU A 112 22.84 -7.91 -1.95
C LEU A 112 23.82 -8.91 -1.30
N LEU A 113 23.81 -10.17 -1.75
CA LEU A 113 24.80 -11.18 -1.33
C LEU A 113 26.21 -10.82 -1.78
N SER A 114 26.39 -10.50 -3.07
CA SER A 114 27.70 -10.08 -3.60
C SER A 114 28.23 -8.80 -2.97
N ALA A 115 27.31 -7.96 -2.49
CA ALA A 115 27.60 -6.69 -1.85
C ALA A 115 28.02 -6.83 -0.38
N GLY A 116 27.88 -8.03 0.20
CA GLY A 116 28.11 -8.25 1.63
C GLY A 116 27.04 -7.60 2.51
N VAL A 117 25.86 -7.32 1.94
CA VAL A 117 24.69 -6.88 2.71
C VAL A 117 24.05 -8.08 3.40
N LEU A 118 23.91 -9.18 2.66
CA LEU A 118 23.36 -10.44 3.14
C LEU A 118 24.45 -11.48 3.33
N ALA A 119 24.25 -12.35 4.32
CA ALA A 119 25.06 -13.53 4.56
C ALA A 119 24.14 -14.72 4.86
N GLU A 120 24.60 -15.93 4.50
CA GLU A 120 23.93 -17.17 4.91
C GLU A 120 23.87 -17.25 6.44
N THR A 121 22.73 -17.70 6.95
CA THR A 121 22.57 -17.99 8.38
C THR A 121 23.42 -19.20 8.78
N ALA A 122 23.71 -19.34 10.08
CA ALA A 122 24.58 -20.40 10.59
C ALA A 122 24.04 -21.83 10.31
N ASP A 123 22.74 -21.98 10.09
CA ASP A 123 22.09 -23.23 9.71
C ASP A 123 22.02 -23.46 8.19
N GLY A 124 22.42 -22.47 7.39
CA GLY A 124 22.54 -22.55 5.93
C GLY A 124 21.21 -22.63 5.17
N ASN A 125 20.10 -22.32 5.83
CA ASN A 125 18.75 -22.45 5.25
C ASN A 125 18.11 -21.11 4.88
N ASP A 126 18.73 -19.99 5.26
CA ASP A 126 18.18 -18.65 5.07
C ASP A 126 19.30 -17.60 4.93
N PHE A 127 18.92 -16.36 4.68
CA PHE A 127 19.81 -15.21 4.68
C PHE A 127 19.41 -14.20 5.76
N ALA A 128 20.41 -13.51 6.29
CA ALA A 128 20.22 -12.39 7.21
C ALA A 128 21.19 -11.26 6.84
N PHE A 129 21.04 -10.09 7.46
CA PHE A 129 22.05 -9.04 7.32
C PHE A 129 23.40 -9.54 7.80
N ALA A 130 24.43 -9.30 6.98
CA ALA A 130 25.81 -9.49 7.39
C ALA A 130 26.09 -8.61 8.62
N PRO A 131 26.81 -9.10 9.65
CA PRO A 131 26.98 -8.36 10.90
C PRO A 131 27.55 -6.96 10.71
N GLU A 132 28.54 -6.79 9.83
CA GLU A 132 29.13 -5.47 9.56
C GLU A 132 28.14 -4.51 8.89
N PHE A 133 27.31 -5.03 7.98
CA PHE A 133 26.24 -4.23 7.35
C PHE A 133 25.18 -3.86 8.38
N ALA A 134 24.74 -4.79 9.22
CA ALA A 134 23.72 -4.55 10.24
C ALA A 134 24.15 -3.44 11.23
N ASP A 135 25.42 -3.45 11.66
CA ASP A 135 25.98 -2.38 12.50
C ASP A 135 25.99 -1.03 11.79
N ALA A 136 26.51 -0.98 10.56
CA ALA A 136 26.57 0.25 9.78
C ALA A 136 25.18 0.82 9.44
N TRP A 137 24.21 -0.07 9.19
CA TRP A 137 22.84 0.27 8.88
C TRP A 137 22.10 0.82 10.11
N ARG A 138 22.29 0.22 11.29
CA ARG A 138 21.78 0.78 12.57
C ARG A 138 22.35 2.17 12.85
N ASP A 139 23.66 2.37 12.66
CA ASP A 139 24.28 3.69 12.79
C ASP A 139 23.74 4.71 11.77
N ALA A 140 23.39 4.26 10.57
CA ALA A 140 22.76 5.11 9.56
C ALA A 140 21.32 5.48 9.94
N LEU A 141 20.54 4.54 10.48
CA LEU A 141 19.19 4.75 10.98
C LEU A 141 19.15 5.76 12.13
N ASP A 142 20.06 5.65 13.09
CA ASP A 142 20.14 6.58 14.23
C ASP A 142 20.43 8.01 13.76
N ARG A 143 21.33 8.16 12.77
CA ARG A 143 21.61 9.45 12.14
C ARG A 143 20.40 10.00 11.41
N GLU A 144 19.66 9.18 10.67
CA GLU A 144 18.42 9.60 10.02
C GLU A 144 17.34 10.00 11.02
N GLY A 145 17.20 9.26 12.12
CA GLY A 145 16.29 9.61 13.20
C GLY A 145 16.61 10.98 13.80
N ALA A 146 17.89 11.28 14.02
CA ALA A 146 18.34 12.58 14.51
C ALA A 146 18.07 13.72 13.51
N VAL A 147 18.30 13.50 12.22
CA VAL A 147 18.01 14.50 11.17
C VAL A 147 16.50 14.76 11.07
N ALA A 148 15.69 13.70 11.05
CA ALA A 148 14.23 13.79 11.00
C ALA A 148 13.63 14.52 12.20
N ALA A 149 14.24 14.39 13.38
CA ALA A 149 13.82 15.13 14.57
C ALA A 149 14.14 16.63 14.49
N ALA A 150 15.17 17.02 13.72
CA ALA A 150 15.67 18.40 13.63
C ALA A 150 15.08 19.20 12.46
N ARG A 151 14.56 18.53 11.42
CA ARG A 151 14.15 19.15 10.15
C ARG A 151 12.76 18.69 9.71
N ALA A 152 11.90 19.65 9.38
CA ALA A 152 10.53 19.37 8.94
C ALA A 152 10.47 18.75 7.53
N ASP A 153 11.46 19.04 6.68
CA ASP A 153 11.62 18.60 5.30
C ASP A 153 12.61 17.43 5.14
N ALA A 154 12.97 16.77 6.25
CA ALA A 154 13.98 15.70 6.26
C ALA A 154 13.69 14.57 5.26
N ASP A 155 12.43 14.13 5.14
CA ASP A 155 12.07 13.04 4.23
C ASP A 155 12.28 13.45 2.75
N LEU A 156 12.04 14.72 2.40
CA LEU A 156 12.24 15.21 1.02
C LEU A 156 13.74 15.33 0.69
N ALA A 157 14.54 15.85 1.64
CA ALA A 157 16.00 15.91 1.50
C ALA A 157 16.63 14.50 1.39
N ALA A 158 16.11 13.54 2.16
CA ALA A 158 16.51 12.14 2.07
C ALA A 158 16.14 11.53 0.72
N LEU A 159 14.94 11.81 0.20
CA LEU A 159 14.49 11.35 -1.12
C LEU A 159 15.36 11.92 -2.27
N SER A 160 15.72 13.20 -2.17
CA SER A 160 16.66 13.85 -3.10
C SER A 160 18.01 13.14 -3.12
N THR A 161 18.57 12.86 -1.95
CA THR A 161 19.83 12.10 -1.83
C THR A 161 19.71 10.70 -2.41
N LEU A 162 18.65 9.97 -2.03
CA LEU A 162 18.37 8.61 -2.48
C LEU A 162 18.26 8.51 -4.01
N THR A 163 17.56 9.46 -4.63
CA THR A 163 17.32 9.44 -6.08
C THR A 163 18.43 10.10 -6.89
N GLY A 164 19.16 11.04 -6.29
CA GLY A 164 20.11 11.92 -6.98
C GLY A 164 19.43 13.04 -7.78
N LEU A 165 18.15 13.34 -7.51
CA LEU A 165 17.36 14.37 -8.20
C LEU A 165 17.27 15.65 -7.36
N ASP A 166 17.04 16.79 -8.02
CA ASP A 166 16.86 18.07 -7.34
C ASP A 166 15.55 18.09 -6.54
N GLU A 167 15.61 18.55 -5.28
CA GLU A 167 14.44 18.69 -4.40
C GLU A 167 13.30 19.50 -5.04
N ALA A 168 13.60 20.48 -5.89
CA ALA A 168 12.60 21.30 -6.56
C ALA A 168 11.74 20.52 -7.57
N THR A 169 12.24 19.37 -8.05
CA THR A 169 11.51 18.48 -8.97
C THR A 169 10.74 17.39 -8.24
N LEU A 170 10.97 17.23 -6.93
CA LEU A 170 10.48 16.13 -6.12
C LEU A 170 9.31 16.54 -5.23
N SER A 171 8.41 15.59 -5.00
CA SER A 171 7.46 15.64 -3.88
C SER A 171 7.31 14.27 -3.23
N LEU A 172 6.95 14.27 -1.95
CA LEU A 172 6.69 13.06 -1.18
C LEU A 172 5.41 13.24 -0.37
N ASP A 173 4.38 12.51 -0.76
CA ASP A 173 3.06 12.59 -0.15
C ASP A 173 2.79 11.37 0.74
N TRP A 174 2.48 11.62 2.00
CA TRP A 174 2.10 10.60 2.97
C TRP A 174 0.57 10.51 3.10
N HIS A 175 0.01 9.34 2.80
CA HIS A 175 -1.40 9.03 2.94
C HIS A 175 -1.59 7.95 4.02
N GLY A 176 -1.96 8.38 5.22
CA GLY A 176 -1.96 7.50 6.40
C GLY A 176 -0.54 7.04 6.72
N ALA A 177 -0.30 5.73 6.66
CA ALA A 177 1.03 5.17 6.87
C ALA A 177 1.91 5.24 5.60
N SER A 178 1.32 5.06 4.43
CA SER A 178 2.05 4.83 3.18
C SER A 178 2.47 6.12 2.48
N GLY A 179 3.58 6.07 1.75
CA GLY A 179 4.18 7.23 1.08
C GLY A 179 4.31 7.00 -0.42
N VAL A 180 4.14 8.06 -1.20
CA VAL A 180 4.35 8.07 -2.65
C VAL A 180 5.26 9.23 -3.02
N ALA A 181 6.36 8.94 -3.70
CA ALA A 181 7.28 9.93 -4.24
C ALA A 181 6.97 10.22 -5.71
N PHE A 182 7.08 11.49 -6.08
CA PHE A 182 6.94 11.96 -7.45
C PHE A 182 8.18 12.76 -7.89
N ALA A 183 8.50 12.66 -9.18
CA ALA A 183 9.41 13.56 -9.88
C ALA A 183 8.68 14.14 -11.11
N ASP A 184 8.59 15.46 -11.22
CA ASP A 184 7.86 16.15 -12.30
C ASP A 184 6.44 15.60 -12.52
N GLY A 185 5.76 15.23 -11.43
CA GLY A 185 4.40 14.66 -11.44
C GLY A 185 4.31 13.18 -11.80
N SER A 186 5.42 12.51 -12.12
CA SER A 186 5.48 11.06 -12.36
C SER A 186 5.84 10.33 -11.08
N VAL A 187 5.19 9.18 -10.80
CA VAL A 187 5.51 8.36 -9.62
C VAL A 187 6.89 7.74 -9.80
N ILE A 188 7.75 7.87 -8.78
CA ILE A 188 9.11 7.30 -8.80
C ILE A 188 9.37 6.31 -7.66
N GLY A 189 8.48 6.24 -6.66
CA GLY A 189 8.65 5.33 -5.53
C GLY A 189 7.42 5.24 -4.64
N ARG A 190 7.25 4.10 -3.97
CA ARG A 190 6.17 3.85 -3.02
C ARG A 190 6.72 3.09 -1.82
N TRP A 191 6.22 3.44 -0.64
CA TRP A 191 6.58 2.79 0.62
C TRP A 191 5.33 2.50 1.44
N GLU A 192 5.29 1.34 2.06
CA GLU A 192 4.20 0.87 2.90
C GLU A 192 4.09 1.71 4.17
N SER A 193 5.22 2.23 4.65
CA SER A 193 5.31 3.09 5.83
C SER A 193 6.54 4.01 5.82
N ARG A 194 6.54 5.05 6.68
CA ARG A 194 7.75 5.86 6.96
C ARG A 194 8.95 5.02 7.40
N PRO A 195 8.81 4.02 8.29
CA PRO A 195 9.89 3.11 8.61
C PRO A 195 10.45 2.34 7.41
N ALA A 196 9.62 1.95 6.44
CA ALA A 196 10.09 1.34 5.19
C ALA A 196 10.95 2.30 4.37
N PHE A 197 10.53 3.56 4.24
CA PHE A 197 11.33 4.59 3.57
C PHE A 197 12.67 4.83 4.29
N ARG A 198 12.68 4.88 5.63
CA ARG A 198 13.91 5.05 6.41
C ARG A 198 14.86 3.87 6.28
N ALA A 199 14.34 2.64 6.18
CA ALA A 199 15.16 1.46 5.91
C ALA A 199 15.95 1.62 4.61
N ASP A 200 15.27 2.05 3.55
CA ASP A 200 15.85 2.25 2.22
C ASP A 200 16.89 3.38 2.24
N VAL A 201 16.60 4.52 2.88
CA VAL A 201 17.54 5.66 2.99
C VAL A 201 18.80 5.28 3.77
N ALA A 202 18.65 4.56 4.89
CA ALA A 202 19.80 4.10 5.67
C ALA A 202 20.66 3.10 4.89
N ALA A 203 20.04 2.17 4.16
CA ALA A 203 20.75 1.21 3.34
C ALA A 203 21.46 1.86 2.15
N ASP A 204 20.81 2.80 1.46
CA ASP A 204 21.41 3.59 0.38
C ASP A 204 22.66 4.33 0.86
N ARG A 205 22.62 4.93 2.05
CA ARG A 205 23.79 5.58 2.64
C ARG A 205 24.95 4.61 2.88
N VAL A 206 24.68 3.44 3.44
CA VAL A 206 25.72 2.43 3.71
C VAL A 206 26.33 1.94 2.41
N LEU A 207 25.50 1.64 1.41
CA LEU A 207 25.94 1.17 0.09
C LEU A 207 26.73 2.26 -0.66
N ALA A 208 26.25 3.50 -0.68
CA ALA A 208 26.95 4.63 -1.31
C ALA A 208 28.31 4.93 -0.66
N ALA A 209 28.46 4.67 0.65
CA ALA A 209 29.71 4.90 1.36
C ALA A 209 30.72 3.75 1.21
N SER A 210 30.23 2.53 0.99
CA SER A 210 31.06 1.32 0.96
C SER A 210 31.33 0.78 -0.44
N ARG A 211 30.56 1.21 -1.44
CA ARG A 211 30.62 0.67 -2.80
C ARG A 211 30.60 1.74 -3.89
N ASP A 212 31.62 1.69 -4.73
CA ASP A 212 31.73 2.58 -5.89
C ASP A 212 30.71 2.27 -6.99
N ASP A 213 30.25 1.02 -7.08
CA ASP A 213 29.30 0.58 -8.10
C ASP A 213 27.86 1.03 -7.81
N TRP A 214 27.51 1.27 -6.55
CA TRP A 214 26.15 1.58 -6.12
C TRP A 214 25.59 2.82 -6.81
N ALA A 215 26.31 3.93 -6.77
CA ALA A 215 25.88 5.19 -7.37
C ALA A 215 25.80 5.14 -8.92
N ALA A 216 26.48 4.17 -9.55
CA ALA A 216 26.43 3.96 -11.00
C ALA A 216 25.23 3.10 -11.44
N LEU A 217 24.55 2.42 -10.51
CA LEU A 217 23.37 1.62 -10.82
C LEU A 217 22.18 2.52 -11.23
N PRO A 218 21.41 2.10 -12.25
CA PRO A 218 20.14 2.75 -12.58
C PRO A 218 19.23 2.82 -11.35
N LEU A 219 18.43 3.89 -11.24
CA LEU A 219 17.52 4.09 -10.11
C LEU A 219 16.62 2.87 -9.87
N GLY A 220 16.08 2.26 -10.92
CA GLY A 220 15.26 1.05 -10.81
C GLY A 220 15.98 -0.14 -10.17
N ALA A 221 17.27 -0.34 -10.46
CA ALA A 221 18.07 -1.39 -9.85
C ALA A 221 18.33 -1.10 -8.36
N ARG A 222 18.67 0.15 -8.02
CA ARG A 222 18.83 0.57 -6.62
C ARG A 222 17.53 0.38 -5.85
N SER A 223 16.40 0.85 -6.38
CA SER A 223 15.08 0.68 -5.78
C SER A 223 14.70 -0.79 -5.60
N ALA A 224 15.02 -1.65 -6.56
CA ALA A 224 14.77 -3.09 -6.44
C ALA A 224 15.60 -3.75 -5.33
N ALA A 225 16.90 -3.41 -5.24
CA ALA A 225 17.78 -3.90 -4.18
C ALA A 225 17.31 -3.44 -2.78
N LEU A 226 16.97 -2.16 -2.62
CA LEU A 226 16.45 -1.64 -1.34
C LEU A 226 15.09 -2.24 -0.97
N GLY A 227 14.21 -2.43 -1.97
CA GLY A 227 12.94 -3.14 -1.77
C GLY A 227 13.13 -4.58 -1.29
N ALA A 228 14.05 -5.33 -1.91
CA ALA A 228 14.37 -6.71 -1.51
C ALA A 228 15.00 -6.78 -0.11
N LEU A 229 15.86 -5.82 0.23
CA LEU A 229 16.51 -5.73 1.54
C LEU A 229 15.50 -5.69 2.69
N ARG A 230 14.33 -5.06 2.49
CA ARG A 230 13.27 -4.96 3.52
C ARG A 230 12.67 -6.31 3.94
N LEU A 231 12.88 -7.38 3.17
CA LEU A 231 12.51 -8.75 3.56
C LEU A 231 13.33 -9.27 4.75
N PHE A 232 14.56 -8.80 4.89
CA PHE A 232 15.53 -9.27 5.88
C PHE A 232 15.62 -8.35 7.11
N VAL A 233 14.76 -7.34 7.20
CA VAL A 233 14.68 -6.43 8.36
C VAL A 233 13.93 -7.12 9.50
N ASP A 234 14.66 -7.47 10.55
CA ASP A 234 14.17 -8.09 11.78
C ASP A 234 13.87 -7.09 12.90
N GLU A 235 14.44 -5.89 12.83
CA GLU A 235 14.26 -4.82 13.81
C GLU A 235 13.69 -3.54 13.16
N CYS A 236 12.66 -2.96 13.78
CA CYS A 236 11.94 -1.84 13.18
C CYS A 236 12.78 -0.53 13.14
N PRO A 237 12.95 0.11 11.97
CA PRO A 237 13.66 1.38 11.77
C PRO A 237 13.17 2.61 12.55
N ALA A 238 12.05 2.50 13.28
CA ALA A 238 11.48 3.62 14.03
C ALA A 238 11.37 3.38 15.53
N CYS A 239 11.20 2.13 15.98
CA CYS A 239 11.01 1.85 17.40
C CYS A 239 11.87 0.71 17.94
N ALA A 240 12.81 0.19 17.13
CA ALA A 240 13.69 -0.92 17.51
C ALA A 240 12.94 -2.20 17.94
N GLY A 241 11.67 -2.35 17.54
CA GLY A 241 10.83 -3.48 17.91
C GLY A 241 10.87 -4.58 16.86
N ASP A 242 10.74 -5.84 17.30
CA ASP A 242 10.76 -7.02 16.43
C ASP A 242 9.79 -6.89 15.25
N VAL A 243 10.30 -7.17 14.06
CA VAL A 243 9.55 -7.30 12.82
C VAL A 243 9.24 -8.77 12.60
N ALA A 244 7.98 -9.08 12.31
CA ALA A 244 7.53 -10.42 12.01
C ALA A 244 6.80 -10.46 10.67
N LEU A 245 6.97 -11.57 9.95
CA LEU A 245 6.15 -11.88 8.79
C LEU A 245 4.77 -12.35 9.25
N GLU A 246 3.74 -11.75 8.66
CA GLU A 246 2.34 -12.12 8.90
C GLU A 246 1.62 -12.29 7.56
N GLU A 247 0.95 -13.44 7.40
CA GLU A 247 -0.05 -13.64 6.34
C GLU A 247 -1.35 -12.94 6.73
N ARG A 248 -1.90 -12.10 5.85
CA ARG A 248 -3.21 -11.47 6.06
C ARG A 248 -3.99 -11.36 4.76
N VAL A 249 -5.32 -11.36 4.89
CA VAL A 249 -6.20 -10.95 3.81
C VAL A 249 -6.36 -9.44 3.87
N VAL A 250 -5.87 -8.73 2.85
CA VAL A 250 -6.19 -7.31 2.67
C VAL A 250 -7.46 -7.20 1.86
N GLU A 251 -8.49 -6.68 2.50
CA GLU A 251 -9.78 -6.42 1.86
C GLU A 251 -9.89 -4.97 1.42
N SER A 252 -10.26 -4.78 0.17
CA SER A 252 -10.85 -3.54 -0.32
C SER A 252 -12.35 -3.74 -0.56
N CYS A 253 -13.07 -2.64 -0.83
CA CYS A 253 -14.51 -2.70 -1.12
C CYS A 253 -14.89 -3.67 -2.24
N CYS A 254 -13.99 -3.86 -3.21
CA CYS A 254 -14.29 -4.56 -4.45
C CYS A 254 -13.26 -5.71 -4.72
N THR A 255 -12.24 -5.92 -3.86
CA THR A 255 -11.22 -7.00 -3.94
C THR A 255 -10.82 -7.56 -2.57
N SER A 256 -10.36 -8.81 -2.52
CA SER A 256 -9.67 -9.42 -1.37
C SER A 256 -8.40 -10.08 -1.88
N ARG A 257 -7.27 -9.85 -1.22
CA ARG A 257 -5.97 -10.42 -1.60
C ARG A 257 -5.28 -10.99 -0.39
N ASP A 258 -4.76 -12.20 -0.54
CA ASP A 258 -3.83 -12.77 0.43
C ASP A 258 -2.47 -12.10 0.22
N VAL A 259 -1.93 -11.52 1.28
CA VAL A 259 -0.62 -10.86 1.25
C VAL A 259 0.25 -11.41 2.38
N VAL A 260 1.55 -11.48 2.11
CA VAL A 260 2.56 -11.58 3.16
C VAL A 260 3.06 -10.17 3.43
N ALA A 261 3.05 -9.77 4.71
CA ALA A 261 3.57 -8.47 5.12
C ALA A 261 4.54 -8.61 6.29
N ALA A 262 5.65 -7.88 6.25
CA ALA A 262 6.53 -7.70 7.39
C ALA A 262 6.03 -6.52 8.23
N ARG A 263 5.70 -6.76 9.51
CA ARG A 263 5.22 -5.72 10.45
C ARG A 263 6.01 -5.70 11.73
N CYS A 264 6.24 -4.49 12.23
CA CYS A 264 6.74 -4.30 13.58
C CYS A 264 5.65 -4.62 14.63
N ARG A 265 5.97 -5.46 15.61
CA ARG A 265 5.07 -5.77 16.74
C ARG A 265 4.92 -4.63 17.76
N GLY A 266 5.85 -3.67 17.76
CA GLY A 266 5.83 -2.52 18.67
C GLY A 266 4.97 -1.36 18.18
N CYS A 267 5.10 -0.98 16.90
CA CYS A 267 4.43 0.20 16.33
C CYS A 267 3.49 -0.09 15.15
N ASP A 268 3.30 -1.36 14.78
CA ASP A 268 2.47 -1.81 13.65
C ASP A 268 2.90 -1.26 12.27
N ALA A 269 4.10 -0.68 12.19
CA ALA A 269 4.65 -0.21 10.93
C ALA A 269 4.90 -1.38 9.97
N ARG A 270 4.45 -1.22 8.73
CA ARG A 270 4.63 -2.21 7.67
C ARG A 270 5.89 -1.91 6.88
N LEU A 271 6.80 -2.87 6.81
CA LEU A 271 8.08 -2.72 6.13
C LEU A 271 8.02 -3.22 4.69
N PHE A 272 7.18 -4.22 4.44
CA PHE A 272 7.04 -4.86 3.14
C PHE A 272 5.62 -5.45 3.00
N GLU A 273 5.12 -5.55 1.77
CA GLU A 273 3.92 -6.30 1.42
C GLU A 273 4.03 -6.86 -0.01
N MET A 274 3.78 -8.16 -0.18
CA MET A 274 3.62 -8.79 -1.48
C MET A 274 2.33 -9.60 -1.55
N ASP A 275 1.75 -9.67 -2.76
CA ASP A 275 0.64 -10.57 -3.05
C ASP A 275 1.14 -12.02 -3.00
N LEU A 276 0.39 -12.92 -2.33
CA LEU A 276 0.65 -14.35 -2.36
C LEU A 276 0.19 -14.92 -3.71
N PRO A 277 1.04 -15.71 -4.41
CA PRO A 277 0.60 -16.38 -5.63
C PRO A 277 -0.51 -17.40 -5.31
N GLU A 278 -1.53 -17.48 -6.19
CA GLU A 278 -2.71 -18.35 -6.02
C GLU A 278 -2.34 -19.82 -5.75
N SER A 279 -1.20 -20.31 -6.25
CA SER A 279 -0.75 -21.69 -6.07
C SER A 279 -0.47 -22.09 -4.62
N ILE A 280 -0.12 -21.13 -3.75
CA ILE A 280 0.12 -21.40 -2.31
C ILE A 280 -1.19 -21.23 -1.51
N ALA A 281 -2.11 -20.39 -1.98
CA ALA A 281 -3.41 -20.20 -1.34
C ALA A 281 -4.33 -21.44 -1.47
N VAL A 282 -4.19 -22.21 -2.55
CA VAL A 282 -5.07 -23.37 -2.88
C VAL A 282 -4.69 -24.67 -2.16
N GLU A 283 -3.48 -24.81 -1.61
CA GLU A 283 -3.06 -26.03 -0.88
C GLU A 283 -3.71 -26.20 0.50
N ARG A 284 -4.65 -25.31 0.88
CA ARG A 284 -5.23 -25.24 2.24
C ARG A 284 -6.76 -25.40 2.32
N ASP A 285 -7.39 -25.96 1.30
CA ASP A 285 -8.78 -26.45 1.37
C ASP A 285 -8.87 -27.97 1.61
#